data_AF-A0A3M1ACD6-F1
#
_entry.id   AF-A0A3M1ACD6-F1
#
_cell.length_a   1.000
_cell.length_b   1.000
_cell.length_c   1.000
_cell.angle_alpha   90.00
_cell.angle_beta   90.00
_cell.angle_gamma   90.00
#
_symmetry.space_group_name_H-M   'P 1'
#
loop_
_entity.id
_entity.type
_entity.pdbx_description
1 polymer ?
#
loop_
_entity_poly.entity_id
_entity_poly.type
_entity_poly.pdbx_seq_one_letter_code
_entity_poly.pdbx_strand_id
1 'polypeptide(L)'
;MMAPVGLWPAMGQPVPRKVLALYKSSEKRTAESNEIAQGMQLVLNNLGFVVEYADAEGILPPPDSLADYRGIITYFYNGDMRHARRYRAWLKSVIQAGKKVVMFGNMGAYREWQHAATPKDQTEVRAIFKLLGLTPPTRYHAGGSISIRRKDTQFFDYECKLSKASLGQVSNLKSVSPRNRVLLTLATPHFLNDAVILGPWGGRVETGLDFHLDDASGNAQWYLNPFLFLQAALGSSAMPVADLNTLGGHRLAFAHIDGDGFSTISKIDRWNLCANLVKNYLLRGYEMPFSASVITAEVDSNIFGNRGTMKIAREIFALPNVEPASHSFAHPFNWRTGKVAFDSIPGYRFDAQREIISSMRFIQNILVPAGKPVQLFFWSG
;
A
#
# COMPACT_ATOMS: atom_id res chain seq x y z
N MET A 1 -6.78 -41.96 -42.18
CA MET A 1 -7.62 -41.70 -41.00
C MET A 1 -6.75 -41.08 -39.92
N MET A 2 -6.86 -39.76 -39.70
CA MET A 2 -6.28 -39.11 -38.52
C MET A 2 -7.29 -39.18 -37.39
N ALA A 3 -6.86 -39.68 -36.23
CA ALA A 3 -7.68 -39.71 -35.03
C ALA A 3 -7.97 -38.27 -34.56
N PRO A 4 -9.17 -37.98 -34.03
CA PRO A 4 -9.48 -36.65 -33.52
C PRO A 4 -8.64 -36.39 -32.27
N VAL A 5 -7.94 -35.27 -32.25
CA VAL A 5 -7.26 -34.74 -31.06
C VAL A 5 -8.34 -34.45 -30.02
N GLY A 6 -8.37 -35.24 -28.95
CA GLY A 6 -9.28 -35.02 -27.84
C GLY A 6 -9.03 -33.64 -27.23
N LEU A 7 -10.06 -32.79 -27.22
CA LEU A 7 -10.08 -31.57 -26.42
C LEU A 7 -10.06 -32.00 -24.95
N TRP A 8 -8.91 -31.86 -24.30
CA TRP A 8 -8.85 -31.93 -22.84
C TRP A 8 -9.64 -30.73 -22.30
N PRO A 9 -10.70 -30.91 -21.51
CA PRO A 9 -11.32 -29.79 -20.84
C PRO A 9 -10.29 -29.23 -19.87
N ALA A 10 -9.75 -28.04 -20.17
CA ALA A 10 -8.98 -27.28 -19.20
C ALA A 10 -9.95 -26.87 -18.08
N MET A 11 -10.08 -27.73 -17.06
CA MET A 11 -10.79 -27.38 -15.84
C MET A 11 -9.95 -26.34 -15.11
N GLY A 12 -10.28 -25.06 -15.33
CA GLY A 12 -9.73 -23.96 -14.56
C GLY A 12 -10.14 -24.11 -13.10
N GLN A 13 -9.17 -24.12 -12.19
CA GLN A 13 -9.46 -24.03 -10.76
C GLN A 13 -9.55 -22.56 -10.36
N PRO A 14 -10.60 -22.14 -9.62
CA PRO A 14 -10.65 -20.81 -9.03
C PRO A 14 -9.42 -20.57 -8.16
N VAL A 15 -8.76 -19.42 -8.37
CA VAL A 15 -7.62 -19.03 -7.54
C VAL A 15 -8.08 -18.04 -6.48
N PRO A 16 -7.96 -18.35 -5.17
CA PRO A 16 -8.26 -17.40 -4.11
C PRO A 16 -7.34 -16.18 -4.21
N ARG A 17 -7.91 -15.01 -4.50
CA ARG A 17 -7.16 -13.75 -4.67
C ARG A 17 -7.39 -12.75 -3.55
N LYS A 18 -8.38 -12.98 -2.68
CA LYS A 18 -8.65 -12.02 -1.60
C LYS A 18 -7.64 -12.17 -0.47
N VAL A 19 -7.22 -11.06 0.10
CA VAL A 19 -6.44 -11.02 1.33
C VAL A 19 -7.20 -10.16 2.32
N LEU A 20 -7.48 -10.73 3.49
CA LEU A 20 -8.13 -9.99 4.58
C LEU A 20 -7.04 -9.29 5.38
N ALA A 21 -6.94 -7.97 5.25
CA ALA A 21 -6.03 -7.12 5.99
C ALA A 21 -6.69 -6.62 7.28
N LEU A 22 -6.11 -6.99 8.42
CA LEU A 22 -6.62 -6.61 9.72
C LEU A 22 -5.82 -5.46 10.32
N TYR A 23 -6.52 -4.37 10.59
CA TYR A 23 -6.03 -3.25 11.40
C TYR A 23 -6.72 -3.27 12.76
N LYS A 24 -6.27 -2.41 13.67
CA LYS A 24 -6.80 -2.32 15.02
C LYS A 24 -7.23 -0.90 15.35
N SER A 25 -8.54 -0.68 15.54
CA SER A 25 -9.06 0.68 15.79
C SER A 25 -8.58 1.28 17.11
N SER A 26 -8.35 0.47 18.15
CA SER A 26 -7.70 0.94 19.39
C SER A 26 -6.28 1.49 19.19
N GLU A 27 -5.61 1.17 18.08
CA GLU A 27 -4.32 1.73 17.67
C GLU A 27 -4.46 2.97 16.77
N LYS A 28 -5.66 3.56 16.71
CA LYS A 28 -6.01 4.71 15.87
C LYS A 28 -5.79 4.46 14.37
N ARG A 29 -5.97 3.21 13.94
CA ARG A 29 -5.92 2.81 12.53
C ARG A 29 -7.32 2.65 11.93
N THR A 30 -7.44 2.91 10.64
CA THR A 30 -8.67 2.70 9.84
C THR A 30 -8.35 1.83 8.62
N ALA A 31 -9.37 1.48 7.84
CA ALA A 31 -9.18 0.75 6.59
C ALA A 31 -8.27 1.51 5.59
N GLU A 32 -8.35 2.84 5.58
CA GLU A 32 -7.58 3.72 4.70
C GLU A 32 -6.22 4.15 5.30
N SER A 33 -6.11 4.15 6.62
CA SER A 33 -4.90 4.58 7.34
C SER A 33 -4.41 3.48 8.26
N ASN A 34 -3.60 2.59 7.68
CA ASN A 34 -2.85 1.53 8.36
C ASN A 34 -1.64 1.13 7.50
N GLU A 35 -0.73 0.36 8.09
CA GLU A 35 0.56 -0.02 7.50
C GLU A 35 0.38 -0.95 6.29
N ILE A 36 -0.67 -1.77 6.29
CA ILE A 36 -0.98 -2.65 5.16
C ILE A 36 -1.46 -1.80 3.97
N ALA A 37 -2.36 -0.84 4.21
CA ALA A 37 -2.86 0.07 3.16
C ALA A 37 -1.76 0.96 2.58
N GLN A 38 -0.92 1.54 3.43
CA GLN A 38 0.09 2.51 3.00
C GLN A 38 1.35 1.85 2.44
N GLY A 39 1.76 0.69 2.97
CA GLY A 39 3.02 0.04 2.59
C GLY A 39 2.86 -1.23 1.73
N MET A 40 1.84 -2.04 2.00
CA MET A 40 1.79 -3.42 1.46
C MET A 40 0.75 -3.60 0.35
N GLN A 41 -0.27 -2.75 0.27
CA GLN A 41 -1.35 -2.91 -0.72
C GLN A 41 -0.83 -2.89 -2.15
N LEU A 42 0.13 -1.99 -2.47
CA LEU A 42 0.78 -1.97 -3.77
C LEU A 42 1.46 -3.31 -4.09
N VAL A 43 2.20 -3.86 -3.12
CA VAL A 43 2.90 -5.14 -3.26
C VAL A 43 1.90 -6.28 -3.46
N LEU A 44 0.82 -6.31 -2.69
CA LEU A 44 -0.23 -7.33 -2.80
C LEU A 44 -0.95 -7.26 -4.15
N ASN A 45 -1.28 -6.05 -4.62
CA ASN A 45 -1.89 -5.83 -5.93
C ASN A 45 -0.94 -6.28 -7.06
N ASN A 46 0.35 -5.97 -6.94
CA ASN A 46 1.38 -6.44 -7.89
C ASN A 46 1.52 -7.97 -7.90
N LEU A 47 1.28 -8.63 -6.76
CA LEU A 47 1.22 -10.08 -6.65
C LEU A 47 -0.14 -10.66 -7.08
N GLY A 48 -1.06 -9.84 -7.59
CA GLY A 48 -2.35 -10.27 -8.13
C GLY A 48 -3.44 -10.53 -7.08
N PHE A 49 -3.29 -9.97 -5.88
CA PHE A 49 -4.27 -10.04 -4.81
C PHE A 49 -5.20 -8.82 -4.77
N VAL A 50 -6.39 -9.01 -4.20
CA VAL A 50 -7.34 -7.96 -3.85
C VAL A 50 -7.37 -7.85 -2.33
N VAL A 51 -7.11 -6.66 -1.80
CA VAL A 51 -7.07 -6.44 -0.36
C VAL A 51 -8.43 -5.96 0.13
N GLU A 52 -8.97 -6.62 1.14
CA GLU A 52 -10.16 -6.18 1.87
C GLU A 52 -9.79 -5.94 3.33
N TYR A 53 -10.32 -4.87 3.91
CA TYR A 53 -9.95 -4.43 5.26
C TYR A 53 -11.05 -4.75 6.26
N ALA A 54 -10.65 -5.18 7.45
CA ALA A 54 -11.54 -5.29 8.60
C ALA A 54 -10.83 -4.89 9.90
N ASP A 55 -11.60 -4.35 10.83
CA ASP A 55 -11.11 -4.11 12.19
C ASP A 55 -11.04 -5.43 12.96
N ALA A 56 -9.85 -5.77 13.45
CA ALA A 56 -9.62 -6.97 14.27
C ALA A 56 -10.44 -6.98 15.56
N GLU A 57 -10.84 -5.81 16.06
CA GLU A 57 -11.66 -5.64 17.26
C GLU A 57 -13.16 -5.76 16.97
N GLY A 58 -13.55 -5.82 15.69
CA GLY A 58 -14.93 -5.99 15.22
C GLY A 58 -15.42 -7.44 15.17
N ILE A 59 -16.51 -7.66 14.42
CA ILE A 59 -16.98 -8.99 14.04
C ILE A 59 -16.24 -9.38 12.75
N LEU A 60 -15.52 -10.50 12.79
CA LEU A 60 -14.76 -11.00 11.67
C LEU A 60 -15.53 -12.12 10.93
N PRO A 61 -15.35 -12.26 9.61
CA PRO A 61 -15.98 -13.31 8.82
C PRO A 61 -15.59 -14.71 9.34
N PRO A 62 -16.53 -15.66 9.48
CA PRO A 62 -16.19 -17.02 9.90
C PRO A 62 -15.28 -17.72 8.88
N PRO A 63 -14.47 -18.72 9.28
CA PRO A 63 -13.57 -19.43 8.37
C PRO A 63 -14.22 -19.96 7.09
N ASP A 64 -15.47 -20.41 7.16
CA ASP A 64 -16.19 -20.98 6.02
C ASP A 64 -16.52 -19.93 4.94
N SER A 65 -16.67 -18.65 5.32
CA SER A 65 -16.86 -17.56 4.36
C SER A 65 -15.54 -17.03 3.78
N LEU A 66 -14.40 -17.59 4.19
CA LEU A 66 -13.07 -17.19 3.71
C LEU A 66 -12.58 -18.05 2.54
N ALA A 67 -13.44 -18.81 1.87
CA ALA A 67 -13.05 -19.71 0.77
C ALA A 67 -12.20 -19.00 -0.30
N ASP A 68 -12.64 -17.83 -0.76
CA ASP A 68 -11.97 -17.02 -1.80
C ASP A 68 -10.77 -16.21 -1.29
N TYR A 69 -10.47 -16.28 0.01
CA TYR A 69 -9.32 -15.63 0.59
C TYR A 69 -8.11 -16.55 0.59
N ARG A 70 -7.00 -16.03 0.07
CA ARG A 70 -5.70 -16.69 0.10
C ARG A 70 -5.13 -16.74 1.51
N GLY A 71 -5.34 -15.67 2.27
CA GLY A 71 -4.81 -15.53 3.61
C GLY A 71 -5.26 -14.25 4.29
N ILE A 72 -4.77 -14.11 5.52
CA ILE A 72 -5.01 -13.00 6.42
C ILE A 72 -3.67 -12.32 6.65
N ILE A 73 -3.63 -10.99 6.63
CA ILE A 73 -2.47 -10.21 7.03
C ILE A 73 -2.86 -9.35 8.22
N THR A 74 -2.02 -9.33 9.25
CA THR A 74 -2.22 -8.52 10.44
C THR A 74 -1.02 -7.62 10.65
N TYR A 75 -1.26 -6.37 11.03
CA TYR A 75 -0.21 -5.46 11.47
C TYR A 75 -0.64 -4.79 12.77
N PHE A 76 -0.01 -5.15 13.89
CA PHE A 76 -0.34 -4.61 15.20
C PHE A 76 0.90 -4.20 15.97
N TYR A 77 0.81 -3.10 16.71
CA TYR A 77 1.94 -2.58 17.49
C TYR A 77 2.02 -3.16 18.89
N ASN A 78 0.88 -3.35 19.56
CA ASN A 78 0.82 -3.82 20.94
C ASN A 78 0.08 -5.15 21.08
N GLY A 79 0.14 -5.73 22.29
CA GLY A 79 -0.47 -7.03 22.60
C GLY A 79 -1.84 -6.95 23.27
N ASP A 80 -2.44 -5.77 23.36
CA ASP A 80 -3.67 -5.52 24.11
C ASP A 80 -4.80 -5.30 23.12
N MET A 81 -5.90 -6.06 23.18
CA MET A 81 -6.98 -5.92 22.18
C MET A 81 -8.34 -5.88 22.85
N ARG A 82 -9.26 -5.09 22.31
CA ARG A 82 -10.68 -5.16 22.69
C ARG A 82 -11.28 -6.46 22.16
N HIS A 83 -12.01 -7.18 23.00
CA HIS A 83 -12.56 -8.49 22.68
C HIS A 83 -11.47 -9.51 22.30
N ALA A 84 -10.32 -9.47 22.99
CA ALA A 84 -9.14 -10.27 22.66
C ALA A 84 -9.45 -11.78 22.60
N ARG A 85 -10.32 -12.28 23.48
CA ARG A 85 -10.74 -13.69 23.47
C ARG A 85 -11.49 -14.09 22.20
N ARG A 86 -12.36 -13.20 21.68
CA ARG A 86 -13.08 -13.43 20.42
C ARG A 86 -12.10 -13.53 19.26
N TYR A 87 -11.18 -12.57 19.17
CA TYR A 87 -10.14 -12.59 18.15
C TYR A 87 -9.24 -13.84 18.23
N ARG A 88 -8.77 -14.22 19.43
CA ARG A 88 -7.96 -15.44 19.61
C ARG A 88 -8.70 -16.70 19.17
N ALA A 89 -9.99 -16.83 19.52
CA ALA A 89 -10.81 -17.96 19.08
C ALA A 89 -10.95 -18.00 17.56
N TRP A 90 -11.22 -16.84 16.94
CA TRP A 90 -11.30 -16.69 15.49
C TRP A 90 -9.97 -17.02 14.80
N LEU A 91 -8.86 -16.42 15.23
CA LEU A 91 -7.54 -16.64 14.66
C LEU A 91 -7.13 -18.12 14.75
N LYS A 92 -7.39 -18.76 15.89
CA LYS A 92 -7.16 -20.19 16.05
C LYS A 92 -7.97 -21.00 15.04
N SER A 93 -9.25 -20.70 14.85
CA SER A 93 -10.11 -21.41 13.89
C SER A 93 -9.65 -21.24 12.44
N VAL A 94 -9.20 -20.04 12.07
CA VAL A 94 -8.65 -19.73 10.73
C VAL A 94 -7.38 -20.54 10.46
N ILE A 95 -6.46 -20.59 11.43
CA ILE A 95 -5.23 -21.39 11.31
C ILE A 95 -5.56 -22.89 11.22
N GLN A 96 -6.51 -23.37 12.02
CA GLN A 96 -6.94 -24.78 11.99
C GLN A 96 -7.62 -25.16 10.68
N ALA A 97 -8.34 -24.23 10.05
CA ALA A 97 -8.91 -24.37 8.71
C ALA A 97 -7.84 -24.31 7.59
N GLY A 98 -6.56 -24.18 7.92
CA GLY A 98 -5.45 -24.21 6.97
C GLY A 98 -5.24 -22.90 6.20
N LYS A 99 -5.88 -21.81 6.61
CA LYS A 99 -5.66 -20.50 5.99
C LYS A 99 -4.28 -19.95 6.36
N LYS A 100 -3.65 -19.26 5.40
CA LYS A 100 -2.38 -18.57 5.63
C LYS A 100 -2.62 -17.34 6.49
N VAL A 101 -1.78 -17.12 7.48
CA VAL A 101 -1.76 -15.92 8.31
C VAL A 101 -0.36 -15.32 8.29
N VAL A 102 -0.27 -14.05 7.90
CA VAL A 102 0.96 -13.27 7.89
C VAL A 102 0.89 -12.21 8.99
N MET A 103 1.77 -12.30 9.98
CA MET A 103 1.77 -11.41 11.13
C MET A 103 2.96 -10.47 11.10
N PHE A 104 2.71 -9.18 10.91
CA PHE A 104 3.70 -8.12 11.11
C PHE A 104 3.54 -7.53 12.51
N GLY A 105 4.67 -7.42 13.20
CA GLY A 105 4.71 -6.92 14.57
C GLY A 105 4.10 -7.89 15.56
N ASN A 106 3.10 -7.44 16.33
CA ASN A 106 2.48 -8.21 17.40
C ASN A 106 1.35 -9.12 16.88
N MET A 107 1.02 -10.21 17.61
CA MET A 107 -0.23 -10.96 17.36
C MET A 107 -1.48 -10.14 17.73
N GLY A 108 -1.32 -9.09 18.54
CA GLY A 108 -2.35 -8.11 18.88
C GLY A 108 -3.14 -8.41 20.15
N ALA A 109 -3.35 -9.69 20.48
CA ALA A 109 -4.37 -10.11 21.45
C ALA A 109 -3.83 -11.00 22.59
N TYR A 110 -2.70 -10.63 23.19
CA TYR A 110 -2.14 -11.33 24.35
C TYR A 110 -2.96 -11.14 25.62
N ARG A 111 -3.72 -10.04 25.73
CA ARG A 111 -4.64 -9.76 26.84
C ARG A 111 -5.76 -8.83 26.41
N GLU A 112 -6.79 -8.75 27.25
CA GLU A 112 -7.90 -7.82 27.06
C GLU A 112 -7.41 -6.36 27.26
N TRP A 113 -7.95 -5.43 26.47
CA TRP A 113 -7.58 -4.01 26.49
C TRP A 113 -7.64 -3.43 27.91
N GLN A 114 -6.55 -2.80 28.36
CA GLN A 114 -6.43 -2.19 29.70
C GLN A 114 -6.59 -3.18 30.88
N HIS A 115 -6.46 -4.49 30.64
CA HIS A 115 -6.48 -5.51 31.69
C HIS A 115 -5.16 -6.30 31.74
N ALA A 116 -4.82 -6.82 32.92
CA ALA A 116 -3.70 -7.73 33.09
C ALA A 116 -3.96 -9.08 32.40
N ALA A 117 -2.91 -9.71 31.87
CA ALA A 117 -3.01 -11.03 31.26
C ALA A 117 -3.39 -12.09 32.31
N THR A 118 -4.43 -12.87 32.02
CA THR A 118 -4.87 -13.97 32.88
C THR A 118 -4.17 -15.29 32.50
N PRO A 119 -4.15 -16.31 33.39
CA PRO A 119 -3.65 -17.65 33.04
C PRO A 119 -4.36 -18.27 31.84
N LYS A 120 -5.64 -17.92 31.64
CA LYS A 120 -6.44 -18.35 30.49
C LYS A 120 -5.94 -17.70 29.20
N ASP A 121 -5.67 -16.39 29.20
CA ASP A 121 -5.10 -15.70 28.04
C ASP A 121 -3.79 -16.36 27.61
N GLN A 122 -2.89 -16.61 28.56
CA GLN A 122 -1.61 -17.27 28.27
C GLN A 122 -1.78 -18.67 27.67
N THR A 123 -2.81 -19.41 28.10
CA THR A 123 -3.11 -20.75 27.59
C THR A 123 -3.65 -20.70 26.16
N GLU A 124 -4.55 -19.75 25.87
CA GLU A 124 -5.08 -19.53 24.52
C GLU A 124 -3.98 -19.05 23.56
N VAL A 125 -3.11 -18.13 23.99
CA VAL A 125 -1.95 -17.66 23.23
C VAL A 125 -0.99 -18.82 22.95
N ARG A 126 -0.61 -19.59 23.97
CA ARG A 126 0.24 -20.80 23.80
C ARG A 126 -0.33 -21.76 22.78
N ALA A 127 -1.65 -21.99 22.78
CA ALA A 127 -2.30 -22.87 21.83
C ALA A 127 -2.16 -22.38 20.38
N ILE A 128 -2.27 -21.06 20.14
CA ILE A 128 -2.08 -20.46 18.81
C ILE A 128 -0.63 -20.62 18.35
N PHE A 129 0.35 -20.20 19.15
CA PHE A 129 1.77 -20.31 18.79
C PHE A 129 2.19 -21.77 18.55
N LYS A 130 1.63 -22.72 19.30
CA LYS A 130 1.85 -24.16 19.08
C LYS A 130 1.39 -24.62 17.69
N LEU A 131 0.25 -24.13 17.18
CA LEU A 131 -0.21 -24.44 15.81
C LEU A 131 0.77 -23.94 14.74
N LEU A 132 1.44 -22.82 15.00
CA LEU A 132 2.46 -22.22 14.12
C LEU A 132 3.84 -22.89 14.29
N GLY A 133 3.99 -23.80 15.26
CA GLY A 133 5.30 -24.39 15.60
C GLY A 133 6.27 -23.37 16.17
N LEU A 134 5.78 -22.45 17.00
CA LEU A 134 6.53 -21.36 17.62
C LEU A 134 6.40 -21.40 19.16
N THR A 135 7.38 -20.85 19.86
CA THR A 135 7.21 -20.48 21.28
C THR A 135 6.46 -19.15 21.40
N PRO A 136 5.59 -18.96 22.41
CA PRO A 136 5.00 -17.65 22.66
C PRO A 136 6.07 -16.67 23.19
N PRO A 137 5.93 -15.37 22.91
CA PRO A 137 6.82 -14.36 23.50
C PRO A 137 6.48 -14.20 24.99
N THR A 138 7.46 -14.47 25.86
CA THR A 138 7.32 -14.39 27.33
C THR A 138 8.31 -13.43 27.98
N ARG A 139 9.41 -13.12 27.29
CA ARG A 139 10.47 -12.22 27.74
C ARG A 139 10.80 -11.28 26.59
N TYR A 140 11.15 -10.05 26.92
CA TYR A 140 11.52 -9.02 25.97
C TYR A 140 12.86 -8.41 26.38
N HIS A 141 13.61 -7.94 25.39
CA HIS A 141 14.86 -7.22 25.59
C HIS A 141 14.86 -6.01 24.64
N ALA A 142 15.21 -4.84 25.17
CA ALA A 142 15.34 -3.61 24.41
C ALA A 142 16.74 -3.02 24.65
N GLY A 143 17.37 -2.47 23.61
CA GLY A 143 18.63 -1.75 23.70
C GLY A 143 19.77 -2.33 22.86
N GLY A 144 20.94 -1.66 22.90
CA GLY A 144 22.05 -1.83 21.94
C GLY A 144 22.84 -3.15 21.99
N SER A 145 22.45 -4.11 22.84
CA SER A 145 23.10 -5.43 22.91
C SER A 145 22.46 -6.48 21.99
N ILE A 146 21.61 -6.05 21.06
CA ILE A 146 21.01 -6.94 20.05
C ILE A 146 21.96 -7.05 18.85
N SER A 147 22.23 -8.27 18.42
CA SER A 147 23.07 -8.56 17.26
C SER A 147 22.38 -9.49 16.27
N ILE A 148 22.68 -9.30 14.98
CA ILE A 148 22.21 -10.18 13.91
C ILE A 148 23.11 -11.43 13.91
N ARG A 149 22.54 -12.59 14.25
CA ARG A 149 23.23 -13.89 14.25
C ARG A 149 23.18 -14.53 12.86
N ARG A 150 22.03 -14.41 12.20
CA ARG A 150 21.77 -14.93 10.85
C ARG A 150 20.81 -13.98 10.13
N LYS A 151 21.07 -13.71 8.86
CA LYS A 151 20.21 -12.93 7.96
C LYS A 151 20.22 -13.55 6.57
N ASP A 152 19.04 -13.86 6.04
CA ASP A 152 18.86 -14.34 4.67
C ASP A 152 18.91 -13.15 3.71
N THR A 153 20.03 -12.98 3.01
CA THR A 153 20.29 -11.82 2.15
C THR A 153 19.45 -11.79 0.88
N GLN A 154 18.74 -12.87 0.53
CA GLN A 154 17.76 -12.82 -0.55
C GLN A 154 16.52 -12.03 -0.15
N PHE A 155 16.14 -12.11 1.13
CA PHE A 155 14.93 -11.47 1.66
C PHE A 155 15.21 -10.12 2.31
N PHE A 156 16.45 -9.79 2.67
CA PHE A 156 16.79 -8.57 3.38
C PHE A 156 17.70 -7.65 2.59
N ASP A 157 17.82 -6.42 3.09
CA ASP A 157 18.60 -5.32 2.51
C ASP A 157 18.06 -4.90 1.12
N TYR A 158 16.74 -4.83 0.97
CA TYR A 158 16.08 -4.52 -0.29
C TYR A 158 16.27 -3.07 -0.74
N GLU A 159 15.77 -2.10 0.04
CA GLU A 159 15.93 -0.67 -0.24
C GLU A 159 16.97 -0.04 0.68
N CYS A 160 17.08 -0.52 1.91
CA CYS A 160 18.08 -0.08 2.87
C CYS A 160 18.60 -1.25 3.71
N LYS A 161 19.80 -1.09 4.29
CA LYS A 161 20.46 -2.16 5.06
C LYS A 161 19.88 -2.28 6.46
N LEU A 162 19.49 -3.49 6.86
CA LEU A 162 19.18 -3.79 8.26
C LEU A 162 20.48 -3.85 9.07
N SER A 163 20.62 -2.92 10.02
CA SER A 163 21.80 -2.80 10.88
C SER A 163 21.44 -2.98 12.36
N LYS A 164 22.44 -3.15 13.22
CA LYS A 164 22.22 -3.22 14.68
C LYS A 164 21.55 -1.95 15.25
N ALA A 165 21.82 -0.79 14.65
CA ALA A 165 21.24 0.48 15.07
C ALA A 165 19.72 0.55 14.81
N SER A 166 19.22 -0.28 13.89
CA SER A 166 17.81 -0.37 13.53
C SER A 166 17.00 -1.29 14.46
N LEU A 167 17.66 -2.01 15.38
CA LEU A 167 17.00 -3.02 16.22
C LEU A 167 16.44 -2.39 17.50
N GLY A 168 15.12 -2.43 17.64
CA GLY A 168 14.40 -1.94 18.81
C GLY A 168 14.26 -2.98 19.93
N GLN A 169 13.01 -3.33 20.26
CA GLN A 169 12.70 -4.37 21.24
C GLN A 169 12.45 -5.71 20.56
N VAL A 170 13.00 -6.79 21.12
CA VAL A 170 12.82 -8.16 20.60
C VAL A 170 12.32 -9.11 21.70
N SER A 171 11.55 -10.11 21.30
CA SER A 171 11.02 -11.13 22.22
C SER A 171 11.88 -12.40 22.23
N ASN A 172 11.67 -13.31 23.18
CA ASN A 172 12.32 -14.63 23.16
C ASN A 172 11.61 -15.68 22.26
N LEU A 173 10.82 -15.23 21.28
CA LEU A 173 10.13 -16.10 20.33
C LEU A 173 11.13 -16.89 19.48
N LYS A 174 10.86 -18.19 19.33
CA LYS A 174 11.67 -19.10 18.50
C LYS A 174 10.78 -20.05 17.72
N SER A 175 11.31 -20.51 16.59
CA SER A 175 10.74 -21.66 15.88
C SER A 175 11.09 -22.95 16.60
N VAL A 176 10.11 -23.85 16.73
CA VAL A 176 10.29 -25.22 17.25
C VAL A 176 9.90 -26.29 16.22
N SER A 177 9.47 -25.89 15.02
CA SER A 177 9.12 -26.83 13.94
C SER A 177 10.18 -26.82 12.82
N PRO A 178 10.62 -28.00 12.33
CA PRO A 178 11.51 -28.08 11.18
C PRO A 178 10.85 -27.65 9.85
N ARG A 179 9.51 -27.52 9.81
CA ARG A 179 8.78 -27.02 8.64
C ARG A 179 8.85 -25.50 8.49
N ASN A 180 9.30 -24.80 9.53
CA ASN A 180 9.46 -23.36 9.50
C ASN A 180 10.88 -23.02 8.98
N ARG A 181 10.95 -22.04 8.09
CA ARG A 181 12.20 -21.43 7.61
C ARG A 181 12.43 -20.12 8.34
N VAL A 182 13.48 -20.05 9.14
CA VAL A 182 13.92 -18.81 9.80
C VAL A 182 14.78 -18.00 8.83
N LEU A 183 14.36 -16.77 8.53
CA LEU A 183 15.03 -15.83 7.65
C LEU A 183 15.95 -14.85 8.41
N LEU A 184 15.61 -14.53 9.66
CA LEU A 184 16.42 -13.69 10.53
C LEU A 184 16.48 -14.28 11.94
N THR A 185 17.68 -14.42 12.48
CA THR A 185 17.91 -14.75 13.89
C THR A 185 18.67 -13.62 14.55
N LEU A 186 18.11 -13.10 15.63
CA LEU A 186 18.72 -12.09 16.48
C LEU A 186 19.22 -12.72 17.78
N ALA A 187 20.29 -12.17 18.35
CA ALA A 187 20.85 -12.59 19.62
C ALA A 187 20.88 -11.42 20.60
N THR A 188 20.39 -11.68 21.81
CA THR A 188 20.50 -10.81 22.98
C THR A 188 21.46 -11.44 23.99
N PRO A 189 21.88 -10.74 25.06
CA PRO A 189 22.67 -11.34 26.13
C PRO A 189 21.99 -12.53 26.83
N HIS A 190 20.66 -12.65 26.72
CA HIS A 190 19.87 -13.61 27.50
C HIS A 190 19.23 -14.72 26.67
N PHE A 191 18.98 -14.48 25.38
CA PHE A 191 18.27 -15.42 24.52
C PHE A 191 18.50 -15.16 23.02
N LEU A 192 18.14 -16.15 22.21
CA LEU A 192 18.00 -16.00 20.77
C LEU A 192 16.53 -15.73 20.42
N ASN A 193 16.32 -14.99 19.32
CA ASN A 193 15.03 -14.69 18.74
C ASN A 193 15.03 -15.08 17.26
N ASP A 194 14.04 -15.86 16.82
CA ASP A 194 13.81 -16.12 15.39
C ASP A 194 12.82 -15.06 14.88
N ALA A 195 13.38 -13.94 14.41
CA ALA A 195 12.66 -12.69 14.24
C ALA A 195 11.78 -12.65 13.00
N VAL A 196 12.21 -13.31 11.93
CA VAL A 196 11.43 -13.44 10.69
C VAL A 196 11.37 -14.90 10.29
N ILE A 197 10.15 -15.41 10.16
CA ILE A 197 9.88 -16.83 9.97
C ILE A 197 8.85 -17.00 8.86
N LEU A 198 9.09 -17.94 7.96
CA LEU A 198 8.12 -18.48 7.02
C LEU A 198 7.73 -19.89 7.45
N GLY A 199 6.49 -20.30 7.17
CA GLY A 199 6.04 -21.67 7.39
C GLY A 199 4.82 -22.03 6.56
N PRO A 200 4.34 -23.29 6.63
CA PRO A 200 3.12 -23.70 5.92
C PRO A 200 1.87 -22.93 6.35
N TRP A 201 1.90 -22.25 7.49
CA TRP A 201 0.82 -21.42 8.01
C TRP A 201 0.91 -19.96 7.55
N GLY A 202 1.96 -19.54 6.84
CA GLY A 202 2.16 -18.16 6.43
C GLY A 202 3.53 -17.63 6.83
N GLY A 203 3.57 -16.48 7.51
CA GLY A 203 4.82 -15.87 7.94
C GLY A 203 4.65 -14.93 9.12
N ARG A 204 5.75 -14.65 9.82
CA ARG A 204 5.80 -13.67 10.90
C ARG A 204 7.03 -12.80 10.75
N VAL A 205 6.86 -11.50 11.01
CA VAL A 205 7.91 -10.48 11.06
C VAL A 205 7.83 -9.79 12.42
N GLU A 206 8.90 -9.84 13.22
CA GLU A 206 9.00 -9.09 14.48
C GLU A 206 8.94 -7.58 14.20
N THR A 207 8.40 -6.81 15.14
CA THR A 207 8.19 -5.37 15.01
C THR A 207 9.48 -4.63 14.62
N GLY A 208 9.39 -3.74 13.62
CA GLY A 208 10.49 -2.87 13.21
C GLY A 208 11.54 -3.53 12.32
N LEU A 209 11.24 -4.70 11.74
CA LEU A 209 12.14 -5.42 10.83
C LEU A 209 11.68 -5.42 9.37
N ASP A 210 10.52 -4.82 9.12
CA ASP A 210 9.90 -4.66 7.82
C ASP A 210 10.49 -3.45 7.07
N PHE A 211 10.34 -2.24 7.61
CA PHE A 211 10.83 -1.01 6.99
C PHE A 211 11.40 -0.01 8.01
N HIS A 212 12.24 0.90 7.50
CA HIS A 212 12.70 2.10 8.16
C HIS A 212 11.78 3.27 7.81
N LEU A 213 11.38 4.08 8.79
CA LEU A 213 10.75 5.37 8.55
C LEU A 213 11.73 6.47 8.98
N ASP A 214 12.09 7.34 8.05
CA ASP A 214 12.81 8.56 8.40
C ASP A 214 11.81 9.63 8.87
N ASP A 215 11.79 9.91 10.16
CA ASP A 215 10.88 10.88 10.76
C ASP A 215 11.04 12.31 10.20
N ALA A 216 12.21 12.67 9.68
CA ALA A 216 12.47 14.00 9.16
C ALA A 216 11.90 14.19 7.75
N SER A 217 12.07 13.20 6.89
CA SER A 217 11.61 13.25 5.50
C SER A 217 10.24 12.59 5.27
N GLY A 218 9.77 11.76 6.21
CA GLY A 218 8.61 10.90 6.05
C GLY A 218 8.84 9.72 5.10
N ASN A 219 10.07 9.52 4.62
CA ASN A 219 10.38 8.46 3.66
C ASN A 219 10.44 7.10 4.35
N ALA A 220 9.69 6.14 3.82
CA ALA A 220 9.78 4.74 4.22
C ALA A 220 10.70 3.96 3.26
N GLN A 221 11.59 3.13 3.81
CA GLN A 221 12.48 2.25 3.04
C GLN A 221 12.44 0.83 3.60
N TRP A 222 12.21 -0.16 2.75
CA TRP A 222 12.11 -1.56 3.14
C TRP A 222 13.47 -2.19 3.48
N TYR A 223 13.55 -2.79 4.67
CA TYR A 223 14.61 -3.73 5.01
C TYR A 223 14.33 -5.09 4.41
N LEU A 224 13.13 -5.61 4.66
CA LEU A 224 12.62 -6.88 4.17
C LEU A 224 12.03 -6.66 2.78
N ASN A 225 12.45 -7.45 1.78
CA ASN A 225 11.86 -7.46 0.45
C ASN A 225 10.38 -7.91 0.58
N PRO A 226 9.41 -6.99 0.42
CA PRO A 226 8.02 -7.31 0.70
C PRO A 226 7.42 -8.23 -0.37
N PHE A 227 7.90 -8.12 -1.63
CA PHE A 227 7.45 -8.96 -2.74
C PHE A 227 7.81 -10.43 -2.50
N LEU A 228 9.08 -10.72 -2.19
CA LEU A 228 9.54 -12.08 -1.95
C LEU A 228 8.90 -12.66 -0.69
N PHE A 229 8.84 -11.88 0.39
CA PHE A 229 8.26 -12.35 1.65
C PHE A 229 6.78 -12.66 1.52
N LEU A 230 5.96 -11.74 1.00
CA LEU A 230 4.52 -11.94 0.85
C LEU A 230 4.19 -13.03 -0.17
N GLN A 231 4.95 -13.12 -1.28
CA GLN A 231 4.79 -14.22 -2.24
C GLN A 231 5.06 -15.58 -1.60
N ALA A 232 6.11 -15.70 -0.78
CA ALA A 232 6.44 -16.95 -0.09
C ALA A 232 5.43 -17.27 1.03
N ALA A 233 5.06 -16.28 1.85
CA ALA A 233 4.13 -16.46 2.97
C ALA A 233 2.72 -16.83 2.51
N LEU A 234 2.22 -16.19 1.43
CA LEU A 234 0.93 -16.51 0.84
C LEU A 234 1.00 -17.67 -0.17
N GLY A 235 2.20 -18.14 -0.52
CA GLY A 235 2.43 -19.23 -1.46
C GLY A 235 1.87 -18.97 -2.85
N SER A 236 2.15 -17.81 -3.45
CA SER A 236 1.56 -17.37 -4.73
C SER A 236 2.49 -17.43 -5.94
N SER A 237 3.66 -18.07 -5.84
CA SER A 237 4.65 -18.11 -6.92
C SER A 237 4.17 -18.73 -8.24
N ALA A 238 3.17 -19.61 -8.21
CA ALA A 238 2.61 -20.28 -9.39
C ALA A 238 1.24 -19.71 -9.85
N MET A 239 0.77 -18.62 -9.22
CA MET A 239 -0.52 -18.02 -9.55
C MET A 239 -0.39 -17.12 -10.78
N PRO A 240 -1.29 -17.20 -11.78
CA PRO A 240 -1.33 -16.21 -12.85
C PRO A 240 -1.66 -14.83 -12.26
N VAL A 241 -0.91 -13.81 -12.64
CA VAL A 241 -1.14 -12.42 -12.21
C VAL A 241 -1.49 -11.61 -13.45
N ALA A 242 -2.49 -10.73 -13.33
CA ALA A 242 -2.78 -9.78 -14.39
C ALA A 242 -1.60 -8.82 -14.52
N ASP A 243 -0.91 -8.87 -15.66
CA ASP A 243 0.16 -7.93 -15.95
C ASP A 243 -0.46 -6.61 -16.42
N LEU A 244 -0.42 -5.60 -15.55
CA LEU A 244 -0.88 -4.25 -15.87
C LEU A 244 0.13 -3.45 -16.70
N ASN A 245 1.35 -3.98 -16.85
CA ASN A 245 2.47 -3.30 -17.48
C ASN A 245 2.80 -3.88 -18.86
N THR A 246 2.08 -4.90 -19.34
CA THR A 246 2.31 -5.51 -20.65
C THR A 246 1.01 -5.67 -21.43
N LEU A 247 1.00 -5.24 -22.69
CA LEU A 247 -0.08 -5.50 -23.64
C LEU A 247 0.51 -6.08 -24.93
N GLY A 248 0.03 -7.24 -25.35
CA GLY A 248 0.51 -7.88 -26.58
C GLY A 248 2.01 -8.22 -26.57
N GLY A 249 2.61 -8.45 -25.39
CA GLY A 249 4.04 -8.71 -25.23
C GLY A 249 4.93 -7.46 -25.18
N HIS A 250 4.36 -6.26 -25.27
CA HIS A 250 5.08 -4.99 -25.16
C HIS A 250 4.84 -4.33 -23.81
N ARG A 251 5.89 -3.71 -23.24
CA ARG A 251 5.75 -2.91 -22.03
C ARG A 251 4.92 -1.66 -22.31
N LEU A 252 3.94 -1.40 -21.46
CA LEU A 252 3.15 -0.17 -21.45
C LEU A 252 3.92 0.92 -20.71
N ALA A 253 3.80 2.16 -21.21
CA ALA A 253 4.29 3.36 -20.55
C ALA A 253 3.16 4.39 -20.52
N PHE A 254 2.97 5.02 -19.36
CA PHE A 254 2.03 6.12 -19.16
C PHE A 254 2.81 7.32 -18.64
N ALA A 255 2.62 8.48 -19.24
CA ALA A 255 3.26 9.72 -18.82
C ALA A 255 2.18 10.74 -18.46
N HIS A 256 2.06 11.05 -17.18
CA HIS A 256 1.06 11.98 -16.65
C HIS A 256 1.75 13.18 -16.01
N ILE A 257 1.20 14.36 -16.22
CA ILE A 257 1.68 15.62 -15.63
C ILE A 257 0.51 16.27 -14.87
N ASP A 258 0.65 16.33 -13.55
CA ASP A 258 -0.32 16.99 -12.68
C ASP A 258 -0.30 18.51 -12.88
N GLY A 259 -1.46 19.14 -12.62
CA GLY A 259 -1.67 20.56 -12.87
C GLY A 259 -0.97 21.49 -11.89
N ASP A 260 -0.33 20.93 -10.86
CA ASP A 260 0.30 21.66 -9.77
C ASP A 260 1.42 22.60 -10.24
N GLY A 261 1.38 23.83 -9.72
CA GLY A 261 2.43 24.82 -9.97
C GLY A 261 2.49 25.33 -11.41
N PHE A 262 1.41 25.18 -12.18
CA PHE A 262 1.34 25.62 -13.57
C PHE A 262 1.76 27.09 -13.73
N SER A 263 1.28 27.95 -12.84
CA SER A 263 1.51 29.40 -12.81
C SER A 263 2.72 29.83 -11.96
N THR A 264 3.52 28.88 -11.47
CA THR A 264 4.70 29.17 -10.64
C THR A 264 5.90 29.57 -11.51
N ILE A 265 6.67 30.57 -11.07
CA ILE A 265 7.95 30.94 -11.71
C ILE A 265 8.97 29.83 -11.41
N SER A 266 9.61 29.34 -12.46
CA SER A 266 10.61 28.29 -12.36
C SER A 266 11.80 28.71 -11.52
N LYS A 267 12.27 27.82 -10.64
CA LYS A 267 13.51 28.05 -9.87
C LYS A 267 14.78 27.87 -10.70
N ILE A 268 14.68 27.22 -11.86
CA ILE A 268 15.81 26.94 -12.75
C ILE A 268 16.20 28.21 -13.51
N ASP A 269 15.26 28.78 -14.28
CA ASP A 269 15.54 29.97 -15.07
C ASP A 269 15.11 31.28 -14.40
N ARG A 270 14.22 31.23 -13.41
CA ARG A 270 13.74 32.38 -12.61
C ARG A 270 12.99 33.45 -13.40
N TRP A 271 12.63 33.18 -14.65
CA TRP A 271 11.95 34.14 -15.53
C TRP A 271 10.68 33.58 -16.15
N ASN A 272 10.63 32.27 -16.43
CA ASN A 272 9.49 31.65 -17.08
C ASN A 272 8.63 30.86 -16.10
N LEU A 273 7.35 30.73 -16.44
CA LEU A 273 6.45 29.82 -15.74
C LEU A 273 6.89 28.37 -15.96
N CYS A 274 6.73 27.53 -14.93
CA CYS A 274 6.98 26.09 -15.00
C CYS A 274 6.25 25.44 -16.19
N ALA A 275 4.99 25.79 -16.43
CA ALA A 275 4.23 25.28 -17.57
C ALA A 275 4.88 25.60 -18.94
N ASN A 276 5.56 26.75 -19.07
CA ASN A 276 6.24 27.09 -20.32
C ASN A 276 7.48 26.21 -20.55
N LEU A 277 8.22 25.90 -19.48
CA LEU A 277 9.35 24.98 -19.54
C LEU A 277 8.90 23.56 -19.86
N VAL A 278 7.87 23.06 -19.18
CA VAL A 278 7.27 21.73 -19.45
C VAL A 278 6.83 21.64 -20.91
N LYS A 279 6.11 22.64 -21.41
CA LYS A 279 5.70 22.68 -22.83
C LYS A 279 6.88 22.61 -23.78
N ASN A 280 7.91 23.43 -23.58
CA ASN A 280 8.98 23.59 -24.56
C ASN A 280 10.04 22.48 -24.50
N TYR A 281 10.42 22.04 -23.30
CA TYR A 281 11.50 21.06 -23.13
C TYR A 281 11.02 19.61 -23.00
N LEU A 282 9.79 19.39 -22.50
CA LEU A 282 9.24 18.04 -22.34
C LEU A 282 8.22 17.72 -23.44
N LEU A 283 7.10 18.43 -23.47
CA LEU A 283 5.99 18.07 -24.36
C LEU A 283 6.32 18.22 -25.85
N ARG A 284 7.10 19.24 -26.21
CA ARG A 284 7.63 19.43 -27.57
C ARG A 284 8.97 18.71 -27.81
N GLY A 285 9.70 18.41 -26.74
CA GLY A 285 11.04 17.81 -26.83
C GLY A 285 11.02 16.31 -27.10
N TYR A 286 9.91 15.63 -26.79
CA TYR A 286 9.78 14.18 -26.92
C TYR A 286 8.53 13.80 -27.72
N GLU A 287 8.71 12.94 -28.72
CA GLU A 287 7.64 12.36 -29.52
C GLU A 287 6.98 11.16 -28.81
N MET A 288 6.43 11.41 -27.62
CA MET A 288 5.72 10.42 -26.81
C MET A 288 4.35 10.98 -26.40
N PRO A 289 3.30 10.13 -26.25
CA PRO A 289 2.04 10.58 -25.66
C PRO A 289 2.22 10.98 -24.18
N PHE A 290 1.66 12.12 -23.83
CA PHE A 290 1.53 12.61 -22.47
C PHE A 290 0.06 12.89 -22.18
N SER A 291 -0.39 12.67 -20.96
CA SER A 291 -1.64 13.28 -20.49
C SER A 291 -1.28 14.38 -19.48
N ALA A 292 -1.78 15.58 -19.70
CA ALA A 292 -1.42 16.75 -18.90
C ALA A 292 -2.69 17.39 -18.36
N SER A 293 -2.66 17.78 -17.08
CA SER A 293 -3.81 18.38 -16.42
C SER A 293 -3.56 19.84 -16.02
N VAL A 294 -4.64 20.55 -15.70
CA VAL A 294 -4.60 21.89 -15.12
C VAL A 294 -5.61 22.01 -13.99
N ILE A 295 -5.26 22.78 -12.96
CA ILE A 295 -6.20 23.24 -11.94
C ILE A 295 -6.93 24.44 -12.53
N THR A 296 -8.24 24.35 -12.75
CA THR A 296 -8.90 25.35 -13.61
C THR A 296 -8.94 26.74 -13.00
N ALA A 297 -9.06 26.87 -11.66
CA ALA A 297 -9.00 28.16 -10.99
C ALA A 297 -7.62 28.84 -11.10
N GLU A 298 -6.53 28.04 -11.16
CA GLU A 298 -5.17 28.55 -11.32
C GLU A 298 -4.93 29.13 -12.71
N VAL A 299 -5.54 28.55 -13.75
CA VAL A 299 -5.32 28.98 -15.14
C VAL A 299 -6.34 29.99 -15.63
N ASP A 300 -7.56 30.01 -15.09
CA ASP A 300 -8.64 30.91 -15.51
C ASP A 300 -8.30 32.38 -15.21
N SER A 301 -8.33 33.22 -16.26
CA SER A 301 -8.03 34.64 -16.15
C SER A 301 -9.04 35.45 -15.33
N ASN A 302 -10.19 34.89 -15.00
CA ASN A 302 -11.20 35.52 -14.18
C ASN A 302 -11.06 35.18 -12.68
N ILE A 303 -10.09 34.32 -12.33
CA ILE A 303 -9.89 33.81 -10.96
C ILE A 303 -8.47 34.13 -10.49
N PHE A 304 -7.52 33.20 -10.58
CA PHE A 304 -6.12 33.44 -10.21
C PHE A 304 -5.18 33.55 -11.41
N GLY A 305 -5.60 32.99 -12.55
CA GLY A 305 -4.81 33.02 -13.77
C GLY A 305 -4.82 34.39 -14.43
N ASN A 306 -4.26 34.44 -15.63
CA ASN A 306 -4.28 35.59 -16.50
C ASN A 306 -4.34 35.16 -17.97
N ARG A 307 -4.33 36.11 -18.90
CA ARG A 307 -4.36 35.79 -20.35
C ARG A 307 -3.16 34.93 -20.78
N GLY A 308 -2.01 35.08 -20.12
CA GLY A 308 -0.79 34.31 -20.37
C GLY A 308 -0.92 32.85 -19.94
N THR A 309 -1.47 32.57 -18.74
CA THR A 309 -1.68 31.19 -18.28
C THR A 309 -2.67 30.46 -19.18
N MET A 310 -3.79 31.10 -19.55
CA MET A 310 -4.74 30.51 -20.51
C MET A 310 -4.12 30.27 -21.88
N LYS A 311 -3.26 31.19 -22.36
CA LYS A 311 -2.54 31.01 -23.63
C LYS A 311 -1.62 29.79 -23.57
N ILE A 312 -0.83 29.64 -22.50
CA ILE A 312 0.07 28.49 -22.34
C ILE A 312 -0.74 27.19 -22.25
N ALA A 313 -1.84 27.15 -21.51
CA ALA A 313 -2.70 25.97 -21.40
C ALA A 313 -3.28 25.56 -22.76
N ARG A 314 -3.78 26.52 -23.55
CA ARG A 314 -4.23 26.28 -24.93
C ARG A 314 -3.12 25.75 -25.81
N GLU A 315 -1.93 26.32 -25.74
CA GLU A 315 -0.77 25.87 -26.53
C GLU A 315 -0.35 24.45 -26.15
N ILE A 316 -0.41 24.08 -24.86
CA ILE A 316 -0.16 22.71 -24.38
C ILE A 316 -1.23 21.75 -24.92
N PHE A 317 -2.51 22.07 -24.73
CA PHE A 317 -3.60 21.19 -25.16
C PHE A 317 -3.80 21.12 -26.67
N ALA A 318 -3.25 22.07 -27.43
CA ALA A 318 -3.20 21.99 -28.89
C ALA A 318 -2.14 21.00 -29.40
N LEU A 319 -1.17 20.58 -28.59
CA LEU A 319 -0.13 19.64 -29.03
C LEU A 319 -0.74 18.27 -29.37
N PRO A 320 -0.35 17.63 -30.49
CA PRO A 320 -0.96 16.37 -30.94
C PRO A 320 -0.65 15.19 -30.00
N ASN A 321 0.47 15.25 -29.27
CA ASN A 321 0.91 14.22 -28.33
C ASN A 321 0.45 14.47 -26.88
N VAL A 322 -0.47 15.42 -26.65
CA VAL A 322 -0.99 15.73 -25.31
C VAL A 322 -2.46 15.36 -25.21
N GLU A 323 -2.84 14.50 -24.29
CA GLU A 323 -4.22 14.26 -23.89
C GLU A 323 -4.61 15.21 -22.75
N PRO A 324 -5.63 16.07 -22.92
CA PRO A 324 -6.00 17.04 -21.90
C PRO A 324 -6.75 16.38 -20.74
N ALA A 325 -6.38 16.75 -19.52
CA ALA A 325 -7.01 16.29 -18.29
C ALA A 325 -7.40 17.48 -17.39
N SER A 326 -8.37 17.26 -16.50
CA SER A 326 -8.65 18.18 -15.40
C SER A 326 -7.94 17.74 -14.13
N HIS A 327 -7.38 18.68 -13.38
CA HIS A 327 -6.91 18.46 -12.01
C HIS A 327 -7.81 19.19 -11.00
N SER A 328 -9.12 19.08 -11.24
CA SER A 328 -10.18 19.76 -10.52
C SER A 328 -10.26 21.29 -10.71
N PHE A 329 -11.22 21.92 -10.05
CA PHE A 329 -11.40 23.37 -10.08
C PHE A 329 -10.52 24.10 -9.05
N ALA A 330 -10.62 23.77 -7.76
CA ALA A 330 -9.91 24.42 -6.66
C ALA A 330 -8.86 23.53 -5.97
N HIS A 331 -8.59 22.35 -6.54
CA HIS A 331 -7.66 21.35 -6.02
C HIS A 331 -7.94 20.97 -4.55
N PRO A 332 -9.05 20.24 -4.27
CA PRO A 332 -9.29 19.66 -2.95
C PRO A 332 -8.09 18.83 -2.48
N PHE A 333 -7.62 19.12 -1.27
CA PHE A 333 -6.70 18.27 -0.51
C PHE A 333 -7.43 17.25 0.36
N ASN A 334 -8.73 17.46 0.55
CA ASN A 334 -9.58 16.51 1.25
C ASN A 334 -11.00 16.60 0.70
N TRP A 335 -11.35 15.65 -0.15
CA TRP A 335 -12.67 15.54 -0.76
C TRP A 335 -13.81 15.26 0.23
N ARG A 336 -13.53 14.79 1.45
CA ARG A 336 -14.55 14.52 2.48
C ARG A 336 -14.90 15.77 3.27
N THR A 337 -13.90 16.60 3.62
CA THR A 337 -14.12 17.84 4.38
C THR A 337 -14.30 19.05 3.47
N GLY A 338 -13.95 18.93 2.19
CA GLY A 338 -13.96 20.02 1.23
C GLY A 338 -12.81 21.01 1.42
N LYS A 339 -11.75 20.63 2.14
CA LYS A 339 -10.54 21.47 2.27
C LYS A 339 -9.82 21.52 0.91
N VAL A 340 -9.55 22.73 0.43
CA VAL A 340 -8.94 22.98 -0.88
C VAL A 340 -7.56 23.64 -0.76
N ALA A 341 -6.74 23.51 -1.80
CA ALA A 341 -5.48 24.25 -1.92
C ALA A 341 -5.71 25.73 -2.19
N PHE A 342 -6.77 26.05 -2.93
CA PHE A 342 -7.13 27.40 -3.31
C PHE A 342 -8.35 27.89 -2.50
N ASP A 343 -8.18 28.08 -1.20
CA ASP A 343 -9.23 28.53 -0.28
C ASP A 343 -9.56 30.03 -0.39
N SER A 344 -8.72 30.79 -1.10
CA SER A 344 -8.86 32.22 -1.33
C SER A 344 -9.79 32.58 -2.49
N ILE A 345 -10.43 31.60 -3.16
CA ILE A 345 -11.40 31.88 -4.22
C ILE A 345 -12.64 32.55 -3.60
N PRO A 346 -12.95 33.82 -3.93
CA PRO A 346 -14.03 34.54 -3.28
C PRO A 346 -15.38 33.83 -3.41
N GLY A 347 -16.03 33.57 -2.27
CA GLY A 347 -17.34 32.93 -2.21
C GLY A 347 -17.35 31.44 -2.58
N TYR A 348 -16.19 30.80 -2.75
CA TYR A 348 -16.12 29.39 -3.04
C TYR A 348 -16.61 28.54 -1.86
N ARG A 349 -17.41 27.53 -2.17
CA ARG A 349 -17.78 26.43 -1.29
C ARG A 349 -17.53 25.15 -2.05
N PHE A 350 -17.03 24.13 -1.35
CA PHE A 350 -16.79 22.83 -1.95
C PHE A 350 -18.06 22.29 -2.61
N ASP A 351 -17.94 21.93 -3.88
CA ASP A 351 -18.97 21.31 -4.69
C ASP A 351 -18.31 20.33 -5.64
N ALA A 352 -18.56 19.03 -5.43
CA ALA A 352 -17.99 17.96 -6.25
C ALA A 352 -18.37 18.09 -7.73
N GLN A 353 -19.55 18.63 -8.04
CA GLN A 353 -19.95 18.84 -9.44
C GLN A 353 -19.11 19.95 -10.08
N ARG A 354 -18.83 21.03 -9.36
CA ARG A 354 -17.91 22.08 -9.81
C ARG A 354 -16.48 21.57 -9.97
N GLU A 355 -16.01 20.80 -8.98
CA GLU A 355 -14.66 20.24 -8.98
C GLU A 355 -14.42 19.25 -10.11
N ILE A 356 -15.40 18.40 -10.45
CA ILE A 356 -15.21 17.32 -11.42
C ILE A 356 -15.78 17.70 -12.79
N ILE A 357 -17.07 17.99 -12.86
CA ILE A 357 -17.78 18.12 -14.15
C ILE A 357 -17.55 19.49 -14.76
N SER A 358 -17.67 20.56 -13.97
CA SER A 358 -17.55 21.93 -14.49
C SER A 358 -16.11 22.26 -14.88
N SER A 359 -15.11 21.76 -14.15
CA SER A 359 -13.69 21.91 -14.48
C SER A 359 -13.36 21.23 -15.82
N MET A 360 -13.81 19.99 -16.04
CA MET A 360 -13.64 19.30 -17.33
C MET A 360 -14.34 20.05 -18.47
N ARG A 361 -15.56 20.54 -18.25
CA ARG A 361 -16.29 21.35 -19.25
C ARG A 361 -15.60 22.66 -19.57
N PHE A 362 -15.03 23.34 -18.58
CA PHE A 362 -14.24 24.55 -18.79
C PHE A 362 -13.06 24.27 -19.71
N ILE A 363 -12.30 23.20 -19.45
CA ILE A 363 -11.17 22.80 -20.30
C ILE A 363 -11.66 22.50 -21.72
N GLN A 364 -12.71 21.68 -21.85
CA GLN A 364 -13.28 21.26 -23.14
C GLN A 364 -13.73 22.46 -24.01
N ASN A 365 -14.34 23.47 -23.38
CA ASN A 365 -14.94 24.59 -24.09
C ASN A 365 -13.98 25.77 -24.31
N ILE A 366 -13.01 25.95 -23.41
CA ILE A 366 -12.21 27.19 -23.35
C ILE A 366 -10.74 26.98 -23.69
N LEU A 367 -10.17 25.82 -23.36
CA LEU A 367 -8.73 25.56 -23.42
C LEU A 367 -8.33 24.58 -24.52
N VAL A 368 -9.24 23.75 -25.02
CA VAL A 368 -8.94 22.68 -25.97
C VAL A 368 -9.47 23.06 -27.37
N PRO A 369 -8.73 22.79 -28.47
CA PRO A 369 -9.23 23.02 -29.82
C PRO A 369 -10.43 22.13 -30.15
N ALA A 370 -11.26 22.58 -31.10
CA ALA A 370 -12.42 21.82 -31.56
C ALA A 370 -11.98 20.42 -32.07
N GLY A 371 -12.78 19.40 -31.74
CA GLY A 371 -12.54 18.01 -32.15
C GLY A 371 -11.62 17.20 -31.23
N LYS A 372 -11.02 17.82 -30.21
CA LYS A 372 -10.20 17.10 -29.23
C LYS A 372 -10.97 16.91 -27.90
N PRO A 373 -11.21 15.68 -27.45
CA PRO A 373 -12.04 15.43 -26.27
C PRO A 373 -11.25 15.55 -24.96
N VAL A 374 -11.95 15.93 -23.89
CA VAL A 374 -11.46 15.91 -22.50
C VAL A 374 -12.16 14.78 -21.76
N GLN A 375 -11.44 13.69 -21.52
CA GLN A 375 -11.98 12.47 -20.90
C GLN A 375 -11.25 12.07 -19.62
N LEU A 376 -10.12 12.72 -19.33
CA LEU A 376 -9.29 12.39 -18.18
C LEU A 376 -9.52 13.37 -17.03
N PHE A 377 -9.58 12.81 -15.83
CA PHE A 377 -9.61 13.54 -14.57
C PHE A 377 -8.52 12.98 -13.67
N PHE A 378 -7.60 13.85 -13.25
CA PHE A 378 -6.56 13.52 -12.29
C PHE A 378 -7.05 13.95 -10.91
N TRP A 379 -7.17 12.99 -9.99
CA TRP A 379 -7.64 13.25 -8.64
C TRP A 379 -6.63 14.09 -7.87
N SER A 380 -7.08 15.25 -7.37
CA SER A 380 -6.33 16.02 -6.39
C SER A 380 -6.35 15.32 -5.02
N GLY A 381 -5.48 15.77 -4.11
CA GLY A 381 -5.13 15.11 -2.84
C GLY A 381 -6.25 14.63 -1.91
#